data_AF-A0A960EAH0-F1
#
_entry.id   AF-A0A960EAH0-F1
#
_cell.length_a   1.000
_cell.length_b   1.000
_cell.length_c   1.000
_cell.angle_alpha   90.00
_cell.angle_beta   90.00
_cell.angle_gamma   90.00
#
_symmetry.space_group_name_H-M   'P 1'
#
loop_
_entity.id
_entity.type
_entity.pdbx_description
1 polymer ?
#
loop_
_entity_poly.entity_id
_entity_poly.type
_entity_poly.pdbx_seq_one_letter_code
_entity_poly.pdbx_strand_id
1 'polypeptide(L)'
;MISCVYCGGAHERPADVRRCWSDQQQAPSPADVPPDPAPVPDAPAALRPRPRPSSRPVRPVDDADRVVARLRRGPLELGRNVVVDLGDEAPAEWADARRVIIDAAALDDLTETLRVVRDAAHTPSGLVFELAASFDDPPDSTETRLPYEVGATHEFVLDELHHLVWSNSIDARDPDQPRWQLVDRAVALGARIDGPADVVDPDGRPLWLDGGPTRLHAPIGGVEVLPEVTITHRSLTTPAGNGSDADLAPDQLAAVTHPAGTARIIAPAGSGKTRVLTERARHLVERWNVPSSAICLVAFNKRAQTEMLERTADLPGIQVRTLNSIALAIVNGTPPFAATARRFGTIDEPEVRRVLQRFVSTPRKRNVDPIAPWIEALTLIRLGLVSPADAEARYGGDVDGLTDVYPRYRAELQRVGSVDFDGQIDQAIAVLLADPAARRAARHACRLLLVDEFQDLTPAHLLLVRLLAGAGGSVFGVGDDDQTIYGYNGADPGWLIDFERWFPGAGDHPLEVNYRCPPGVVDIADRLLRHNRRRVAKTIRPRDGAIGEWRVAEPDDDGSVGATVAAVRSALDDG
;
A
#
# COMPACT_ATOMS: atom_id res chain seq x y z
N MET A 1 18.33 3.15 40.35
CA MET A 1 18.26 2.20 39.22
C MET A 1 17.30 2.76 38.18
N ILE A 2 17.79 3.10 37.00
CA ILE A 2 17.06 3.69 35.87
C ILE A 2 16.55 2.54 35.01
N SER A 3 15.24 2.41 34.88
CA SER A 3 14.65 1.41 33.96
C SER A 3 15.07 1.73 32.53
N CYS A 4 15.55 0.71 31.82
CA CYS A 4 16.08 0.82 30.47
C CYS A 4 15.10 0.21 29.48
N VAL A 5 14.41 1.07 28.73
CA VAL A 5 13.45 0.68 27.70
C VAL A 5 14.06 -0.11 26.54
N TYR A 6 15.40 -0.11 26.40
CA TYR A 6 16.10 -0.77 25.29
C TYR A 6 16.40 -2.25 25.56
N CYS A 7 16.69 -2.63 26.80
CA CYS A 7 16.98 -4.03 27.18
C CYS A 7 15.97 -4.63 28.15
N GLY A 8 14.99 -3.84 28.62
CA GLY A 8 14.03 -4.26 29.64
C GLY A 8 14.61 -4.38 31.06
N GLY A 9 15.90 -4.09 31.25
CA GLY A 9 16.61 -4.12 32.54
C GLY A 9 16.63 -2.76 33.25
N ALA A 10 17.50 -2.62 34.25
CA ALA A 10 17.74 -1.35 34.93
C ALA A 10 19.24 -1.07 35.10
N HIS A 11 19.63 0.19 34.90
CA HIS A 11 21.02 0.65 34.96
C HIS A 11 21.23 1.69 36.05
N GLU A 12 22.42 1.72 36.66
CA GLU A 12 22.70 2.67 37.74
C GLU A 12 22.96 4.10 37.22
N ARG A 13 23.44 4.26 35.98
CA ARG A 13 23.83 5.56 35.43
C ARG A 13 23.24 5.80 34.04
N PRO A 14 22.88 7.05 33.68
CA PRO A 14 22.37 7.40 32.35
C PRO A 14 23.34 7.12 31.18
N ALA A 15 24.65 7.06 31.46
CA ALA A 15 25.65 6.68 30.44
C ALA A 15 25.52 5.22 30.02
N ASP A 16 25.12 4.34 30.95
CA ASP A 16 24.94 2.91 30.69
C ASP A 16 23.63 2.64 29.90
N VAL A 17 22.58 3.46 30.13
CA VAL A 17 21.36 3.48 29.30
C VAL A 17 21.67 3.92 27.87
N ARG A 18 22.50 4.97 27.71
CA ARG A 18 22.94 5.45 26.39
C ARG A 18 23.82 4.43 25.67
N ARG A 19 24.69 3.72 26.39
CA ARG A 19 25.49 2.62 25.84
C ARG A 19 24.60 1.46 25.40
N CYS A 20 23.61 1.10 26.21
CA CYS A 20 22.61 0.08 25.87
C CYS A 20 21.83 0.44 24.58
N TRP A 21 21.48 1.71 24.40
CA TRP A 21 20.89 2.21 23.15
C TRP A 21 21.84 2.10 21.95
N SER A 22 23.12 2.47 22.11
CA SER A 22 24.13 2.35 21.04
C SER A 22 24.41 0.89 20.67
N ASP A 23 24.46 -0.01 21.65
CA ASP A 23 24.70 -1.44 21.45
C ASP A 23 23.50 -2.12 20.76
N GLN A 24 22.26 -1.70 21.06
CA GLN A 24 21.05 -2.16 20.37
C GLN A 24 20.95 -1.65 18.92
N GLN A 25 21.57 -0.50 18.60
CA GLN A 25 21.71 -0.04 17.22
C GLN A 25 22.80 -0.77 16.43
N GLN A 26 23.74 -1.42 17.13
CA GLN A 26 24.81 -2.23 16.53
C GLN A 26 24.50 -3.74 16.54
N ALA A 27 23.24 -4.14 16.78
CA ALA A 27 22.83 -5.53 16.62
C ALA A 27 23.23 -6.02 15.21
N PRO A 28 23.78 -7.25 15.09
CA PRO A 28 24.50 -7.67 13.90
C PRO A 28 23.64 -7.58 12.64
N SER A 29 24.31 -7.24 11.54
CA SER A 29 23.79 -7.41 10.18
C SER A 29 23.33 -8.86 9.98
N PRO A 30 22.34 -9.14 9.11
CA PRO A 30 21.86 -10.50 8.80
C PRO A 30 22.92 -11.51 8.31
N ALA A 31 24.18 -11.11 8.23
CA ALA A 31 25.31 -11.97 7.88
C ALA A 31 25.83 -12.85 9.05
N ASP A 32 25.50 -12.54 10.31
CA ASP A 32 26.05 -13.25 11.48
C ASP A 32 25.02 -14.13 12.24
N VAL A 33 23.85 -14.41 11.63
CA VAL A 33 22.95 -15.45 12.13
C VAL A 33 23.49 -16.80 11.61
N PRO A 34 23.91 -17.74 12.47
CA PRO A 34 24.32 -19.05 11.99
C PRO A 34 23.12 -19.71 11.28
N PRO A 35 23.35 -20.44 10.18
CA PRO A 35 22.27 -21.17 9.51
C PRO A 35 21.57 -22.09 10.53
N ASP A 36 20.25 -22.23 10.35
CA ASP A 36 19.37 -23.09 11.17
C ASP A 36 20.08 -24.38 11.59
N PRO A 37 19.97 -24.81 12.87
CA PRO A 37 20.55 -26.07 13.28
C PRO A 37 19.95 -27.21 12.46
N ALA A 38 20.81 -28.15 12.06
CA ALA A 38 20.46 -29.36 11.34
C ALA A 38 19.24 -30.07 11.98
N PRO A 39 18.42 -30.78 11.18
CA PRO A 39 17.18 -31.38 11.66
C PRO A 39 17.44 -32.34 12.82
N VAL A 40 16.71 -32.12 13.93
CA VAL A 40 16.66 -33.03 15.08
C VAL A 40 16.10 -34.38 14.62
N PRO A 41 16.77 -35.51 14.91
CA PRO A 41 16.24 -36.83 14.58
C PRO A 41 15.18 -37.27 15.60
N ASP A 42 14.09 -37.81 15.07
CA ASP A 42 13.05 -38.66 15.66
C ASP A 42 12.27 -38.18 16.91
N ALA A 43 11.07 -37.64 16.65
CA ALA A 43 9.89 -37.74 17.53
C ALA A 43 8.61 -37.94 16.68
N PRO A 44 7.57 -38.63 17.19
CA PRO A 44 6.71 -39.49 16.37
C PRO A 44 5.54 -38.77 15.69
N ALA A 45 5.25 -39.24 14.48
CA ALA A 45 4.04 -39.12 13.66
C ALA A 45 2.90 -38.22 14.17
N ALA A 46 2.84 -36.98 13.68
CA ALA A 46 1.59 -36.23 13.53
C ALA A 46 1.67 -35.24 12.34
N LEU A 47 0.76 -35.44 11.39
CA LEU A 47 0.33 -34.55 10.29
C LEU A 47 1.43 -33.89 9.44
N ARG A 48 1.67 -34.49 8.26
CA ARG A 48 2.48 -33.91 7.20
C ARG A 48 1.99 -32.49 6.84
N PRO A 49 2.83 -31.45 6.88
CA PRO A 49 2.47 -30.15 6.31
C PRO A 49 2.34 -30.30 4.79
N ARG A 50 1.22 -29.79 4.25
CA ARG A 50 1.04 -29.69 2.78
C ARG A 50 2.17 -28.84 2.19
N PRO A 51 2.71 -29.18 1.00
CA PRO A 51 3.74 -28.38 0.37
C PRO A 51 3.24 -26.95 0.13
N ARG A 52 4.07 -25.97 0.47
CA ARG A 52 3.83 -24.55 0.16
C ARG A 52 3.60 -24.40 -1.36
N PRO A 53 2.56 -23.67 -1.82
CA PRO A 53 2.34 -23.47 -3.24
C PRO A 53 3.57 -22.77 -3.83
N SER A 54 4.13 -23.35 -4.91
CA SER A 54 5.27 -22.76 -5.60
C SER A 54 4.86 -21.39 -6.15
N SER A 55 5.58 -20.34 -5.77
CA SER A 55 5.52 -19.01 -6.39
C SER A 55 6.20 -19.02 -7.76
N ARG A 56 5.73 -19.90 -8.67
CA ARG A 56 6.07 -19.78 -10.08
C ARG A 56 5.36 -18.52 -10.61
N PRO A 57 6.04 -17.66 -11.37
CA PRO A 57 5.37 -16.55 -12.04
C PRO A 57 4.21 -17.08 -12.87
N VAL A 58 3.11 -16.32 -12.93
CA VAL A 58 1.99 -16.60 -13.83
C VAL A 58 2.56 -16.65 -15.23
N ARG A 59 2.62 -17.85 -15.81
CA ARG A 59 2.93 -18.01 -17.22
C ARG A 59 1.75 -17.34 -17.96
N PRO A 60 1.99 -16.46 -18.95
CA PRO A 60 0.90 -16.06 -19.84
C PRO A 60 0.23 -17.33 -20.35
N VAL A 61 -1.11 -17.33 -20.38
CA VAL A 61 -1.88 -18.42 -20.98
C VAL A 61 -1.44 -18.47 -22.44
N ASP A 62 -0.75 -19.55 -22.85
CA ASP A 62 -0.34 -19.74 -24.24
C ASP A 62 -1.62 -19.76 -25.12
N ASP A 63 -1.57 -19.30 -26.37
CA ASP A 63 -2.75 -19.26 -27.27
C ASP A 63 -3.48 -20.61 -27.38
N ALA A 64 -2.77 -21.72 -27.13
CA ALA A 64 -3.29 -23.08 -27.13
C ALA A 64 -4.14 -23.44 -25.90
N ASP A 65 -4.07 -22.64 -24.83
CA ASP A 65 -4.81 -22.83 -23.56
C ASP A 65 -6.03 -21.88 -23.46
N ARG A 66 -6.29 -21.07 -24.51
CA ARG A 66 -7.44 -20.15 -24.57
C ARG A 66 -8.74 -20.90 -24.82
N VAL A 67 -9.79 -20.54 -24.08
CA VAL A 67 -11.09 -21.20 -24.11
C VAL A 67 -12.11 -20.30 -24.80
N VAL A 68 -13.00 -20.90 -25.59
CA VAL A 68 -14.17 -20.19 -26.13
C VAL A 68 -15.10 -19.86 -24.96
N ALA A 69 -15.15 -18.59 -24.59
CA ALA A 69 -16.03 -18.10 -23.53
C ALA A 69 -17.49 -18.15 -23.99
N ARG A 70 -18.43 -17.83 -23.09
CA ARG A 70 -19.82 -17.60 -23.49
C ARG A 70 -20.02 -16.13 -23.75
N LEU A 71 -20.52 -15.79 -24.94
CA LEU A 71 -20.89 -14.41 -25.26
C LEU A 71 -22.19 -14.03 -24.53
N ARG A 72 -22.04 -13.61 -23.27
CA ARG A 72 -23.14 -13.19 -22.40
C ARG A 72 -22.70 -12.10 -21.42
N ARG A 73 -23.54 -11.10 -21.22
CA ARG A 73 -23.33 -10.01 -20.28
C ARG A 73 -23.45 -10.48 -18.84
N GLY A 74 -24.35 -11.45 -18.58
CA GLY A 74 -24.63 -11.88 -17.22
C GLY A 74 -25.35 -10.79 -16.41
N PRO A 75 -25.27 -10.83 -15.07
CA PRO A 75 -25.92 -9.85 -14.22
C PRO A 75 -25.41 -8.44 -14.45
N LEU A 76 -26.34 -7.47 -14.46
CA LEU A 76 -26.03 -6.05 -14.66
C LEU A 76 -25.13 -5.53 -13.53
N GLU A 77 -25.29 -6.04 -12.30
CA GLU A 77 -24.51 -5.65 -11.13
C GLU A 77 -23.00 -5.85 -11.31
N LEU A 78 -22.57 -6.70 -12.25
CA LEU A 78 -21.17 -6.98 -12.55
C LEU A 78 -20.59 -6.04 -13.62
N GLY A 79 -21.39 -5.17 -14.23
CA GLY A 79 -20.92 -4.10 -15.12
C GLY A 79 -20.02 -4.57 -16.26
N ARG A 80 -20.29 -5.76 -16.84
CA ARG A 80 -19.42 -6.35 -17.86
C ARG A 80 -19.43 -5.56 -19.14
N ASN A 81 -18.25 -5.38 -19.72
CA ASN A 81 -18.10 -4.76 -21.02
C ASN A 81 -17.99 -5.81 -22.12
N VAL A 82 -18.08 -5.37 -23.36
CA VAL A 82 -17.80 -6.17 -24.55
C VAL A 82 -16.89 -5.38 -25.48
N VAL A 83 -16.00 -6.09 -26.18
CA VAL A 83 -15.11 -5.53 -27.20
C VAL A 83 -15.56 -6.01 -28.57
N VAL A 84 -15.69 -5.08 -29.53
CA VAL A 84 -16.06 -5.34 -30.93
C VAL A 84 -15.14 -4.55 -31.87
N ASP A 85 -15.16 -4.90 -33.16
CA ASP A 85 -14.44 -4.11 -34.17
C ASP A 85 -15.17 -2.80 -34.46
N LEU A 86 -14.42 -1.80 -34.93
CA LEU A 86 -14.98 -0.49 -35.25
C LEU A 86 -16.15 -0.59 -36.23
N GLY A 87 -17.31 -0.08 -35.83
CA GLY A 87 -18.52 -0.03 -36.66
C GLY A 87 -19.37 -1.30 -36.65
N ASP A 88 -18.94 -2.37 -35.97
CA ASP A 88 -19.73 -3.58 -35.81
C ASP A 88 -20.95 -3.36 -34.89
N GLU A 89 -21.99 -4.17 -35.08
CA GLU A 89 -23.12 -4.20 -34.17
C GLU A 89 -22.70 -4.84 -32.84
N ALA A 90 -23.05 -4.18 -31.72
CA ALA A 90 -22.86 -4.78 -30.41
C ALA A 90 -23.77 -6.01 -30.25
N PRO A 91 -23.33 -7.07 -29.56
CA PRO A 91 -24.20 -8.19 -29.24
C PRO A 91 -25.46 -7.70 -28.50
N ALA A 92 -26.60 -8.35 -28.75
CA ALA A 92 -27.92 -7.86 -28.31
C ALA A 92 -28.01 -7.56 -26.80
N GLU A 93 -27.27 -8.30 -25.95
CA GLU A 93 -27.24 -8.08 -24.51
C GLU A 93 -26.59 -6.75 -24.08
N TRP A 94 -25.83 -6.09 -24.96
CA TRP A 94 -25.20 -4.77 -24.75
C TRP A 94 -25.76 -3.69 -25.68
N ALA A 95 -26.91 -3.91 -26.33
CA ALA A 95 -27.50 -2.94 -27.25
C ALA A 95 -27.83 -1.58 -26.59
N ASP A 96 -28.04 -1.56 -25.28
CA ASP A 96 -28.30 -0.38 -24.46
C ASP A 96 -27.03 0.24 -23.86
N ALA A 97 -25.88 -0.44 -23.95
CA ALA A 97 -24.64 0.01 -23.33
C ALA A 97 -23.98 1.15 -24.13
N ARG A 98 -23.33 2.05 -23.40
CA ARG A 98 -22.62 3.17 -24.00
C ARG A 98 -21.42 2.65 -24.81
N ARG A 99 -21.30 3.15 -26.05
CA ARG A 99 -20.18 2.86 -26.94
C ARG A 99 -19.01 3.80 -26.68
N VAL A 100 -17.79 3.27 -26.67
CA VAL A 100 -16.53 3.98 -26.49
C VAL A 100 -15.56 3.51 -27.57
N ILE A 101 -15.14 4.44 -28.44
CA ILE A 101 -14.23 4.14 -29.54
C ILE A 101 -12.79 4.32 -29.07
N ILE A 102 -11.97 3.30 -29.29
CA ILE A 102 -10.52 3.31 -29.06
C ILE A 102 -9.82 3.32 -30.42
N ASP A 103 -9.63 4.51 -30.96
CA ASP A 103 -8.92 4.76 -32.22
C ASP A 103 -7.62 5.56 -31.98
N ALA A 104 -6.89 5.87 -33.06
CA ALA A 104 -5.65 6.64 -32.95
C ALA A 104 -5.86 8.01 -32.31
N ALA A 105 -6.99 8.68 -32.56
CA ALA A 105 -7.29 9.99 -31.98
C ALA A 105 -7.57 9.91 -30.48
N ALA A 106 -8.30 8.88 -30.03
CA ALA A 106 -8.53 8.60 -28.62
C ALA A 106 -7.24 8.24 -27.88
N LEU A 107 -6.29 7.56 -28.55
CA LEU A 107 -4.99 7.24 -27.98
C LEU A 107 -4.03 8.44 -27.92
N ASP A 108 -4.21 9.43 -28.81
CA ASP A 108 -3.46 10.69 -28.79
C ASP A 108 -3.91 11.64 -27.65
N ASP A 109 -5.20 11.66 -27.31
CA ASP A 109 -5.73 12.36 -26.12
C ASP A 109 -6.71 11.47 -25.33
N LEU A 110 -6.18 10.88 -24.26
CA LEU A 110 -6.90 9.94 -23.41
C LEU A 110 -7.88 10.61 -22.44
N THR A 111 -7.93 11.94 -22.36
CA THR A 111 -8.60 12.66 -21.25
C THR A 111 -10.08 12.31 -21.12
N GLU A 112 -10.84 12.43 -22.22
CA GLU A 112 -12.27 12.13 -22.20
C GLU A 112 -12.53 10.61 -22.13
N THR A 113 -11.76 9.81 -22.86
CA THR A 113 -11.87 8.35 -22.86
C THR A 113 -11.67 7.78 -21.45
N LEU A 114 -10.60 8.18 -20.76
CA LEU A 114 -10.35 7.75 -19.38
C LEU A 114 -11.42 8.24 -18.42
N ARG A 115 -11.91 9.47 -18.57
CA ARG A 115 -13.00 9.98 -17.73
C ARG A 115 -14.23 9.09 -17.82
N VAL A 116 -14.63 8.72 -19.04
CA VAL A 116 -15.79 7.85 -19.29
C VAL A 116 -15.56 6.44 -18.74
N VAL A 117 -14.39 5.86 -18.98
CA VAL A 117 -14.10 4.48 -18.57
C VAL A 117 -13.93 4.36 -17.06
N ARG A 118 -13.29 5.33 -16.39
CA ARG A 118 -13.18 5.39 -14.93
C ARG A 118 -14.54 5.52 -14.25
N ASP A 119 -15.43 6.35 -14.80
CA ASP A 119 -16.81 6.49 -14.31
C ASP A 119 -17.57 5.16 -14.45
N ALA A 120 -17.50 4.56 -15.65
CA ALA A 120 -18.17 3.30 -15.94
C ALA A 120 -17.71 2.14 -15.05
N ALA A 121 -16.42 2.07 -14.71
CA ALA A 121 -15.86 1.02 -13.83
C ALA A 121 -16.52 0.97 -12.44
N HIS A 122 -17.20 2.05 -12.02
CA HIS A 122 -17.91 2.14 -10.76
C HIS A 122 -19.43 1.92 -10.87
N THR A 123 -19.94 1.66 -12.07
CA THR A 123 -21.37 1.55 -12.38
C THR A 123 -21.74 0.19 -13.00
N PRO A 124 -23.00 -0.26 -12.85
CA PRO A 124 -23.47 -1.55 -13.38
C PRO A 124 -23.80 -1.53 -14.89
N SER A 125 -23.59 -0.43 -15.61
CA SER A 125 -24.06 -0.33 -17.00
C SER A 125 -23.19 -1.12 -17.99
N GLY A 126 -21.92 -1.37 -17.70
CA GLY A 126 -20.97 -1.90 -18.69
C GLY A 126 -20.81 -0.96 -19.91
N LEU A 127 -19.86 -1.29 -20.78
CA LEU A 127 -19.54 -0.53 -22.00
C LEU A 127 -19.42 -1.45 -23.21
N VAL A 128 -19.55 -0.85 -24.40
CA VAL A 128 -19.11 -1.45 -25.67
C VAL A 128 -17.84 -0.72 -26.08
N PHE A 129 -16.71 -1.42 -26.08
CA PHE A 129 -15.45 -0.91 -26.61
C PHE A 129 -15.32 -1.25 -28.09
N GLU A 130 -15.13 -0.24 -28.93
CA GLU A 130 -14.87 -0.41 -30.36
C GLU A 130 -13.38 -0.20 -30.63
N LEU A 131 -12.68 -1.25 -31.04
CA LEU A 131 -11.26 -1.15 -31.33
C LEU A 131 -11.04 -0.83 -32.81
N ALA A 132 -10.37 0.28 -33.07
CA ALA A 132 -9.93 0.70 -34.42
C ALA A 132 -8.41 0.74 -34.56
N ALA A 133 -7.68 0.46 -33.48
CA ALA A 133 -6.23 0.41 -33.40
C ALA A 133 -5.79 -0.86 -32.66
N SER A 134 -4.53 -1.27 -32.85
CA SER A 134 -3.95 -2.38 -32.09
C SER A 134 -3.94 -2.04 -30.60
N PHE A 135 -4.78 -2.73 -29.82
CA PHE A 135 -4.95 -2.48 -28.39
C PHE A 135 -5.07 -3.77 -27.56
N ASP A 136 -4.71 -4.91 -28.15
CA ASP A 136 -4.83 -6.24 -27.53
C ASP A 136 -3.74 -6.48 -26.49
N ASP A 137 -2.50 -6.16 -26.85
CA ASP A 137 -1.35 -6.36 -25.98
C ASP A 137 -1.26 -5.27 -24.90
N PRO A 138 -0.96 -5.64 -23.63
CA PRO A 138 -0.72 -4.66 -22.59
C PRO A 138 0.40 -3.68 -22.98
N PRO A 139 0.20 -2.37 -22.78
CA PRO A 139 1.24 -1.38 -23.02
C PRO A 139 2.48 -1.68 -22.17
N ASP A 140 3.64 -1.68 -22.80
CA ASP A 140 4.93 -1.68 -22.11
C ASP A 140 5.40 -0.22 -21.89
N SER A 141 4.52 0.62 -21.33
CA SER A 141 4.83 2.02 -21.07
C SER A 141 5.99 2.13 -20.09
N THR A 142 6.95 2.98 -20.43
CA THR A 142 8.14 3.26 -19.62
C THR A 142 8.26 4.76 -19.39
N GLU A 143 8.85 5.10 -18.25
CA GLU A 143 9.23 6.45 -17.89
C GLU A 143 10.69 6.43 -17.43
N THR A 144 11.54 7.18 -18.13
CA THR A 144 13.00 7.17 -17.93
C THR A 144 13.49 8.39 -17.15
N ARG A 145 12.64 9.40 -16.98
CA ARG A 145 12.90 10.53 -16.08
C ARG A 145 13.01 10.06 -14.64
N LEU A 146 13.74 10.82 -13.85
CA LEU A 146 13.95 10.52 -12.44
C LEU A 146 12.69 10.77 -11.61
N PRO A 147 12.55 10.13 -10.44
CA PRO A 147 11.37 10.30 -9.59
C PRO A 147 10.99 11.76 -9.31
N TYR A 148 11.96 12.63 -9.04
CA TYR A 148 11.70 14.05 -8.78
C TYR A 148 11.27 14.84 -10.02
N GLU A 149 11.48 14.32 -11.24
CA GLU A 149 11.07 14.95 -12.49
C GLU A 149 9.65 14.54 -12.92
N VAL A 150 9.18 13.38 -12.45
CA VAL A 150 7.83 12.87 -12.74
C VAL A 150 6.81 13.35 -11.71
N GLY A 151 7.22 13.44 -10.44
CA GLY A 151 6.36 13.87 -9.33
C GLY A 151 5.32 12.85 -8.89
N ALA A 152 4.66 13.14 -7.75
CA ALA A 152 3.72 12.21 -7.11
C ALA A 152 2.41 11.96 -7.87
N THR A 153 2.08 12.83 -8.83
CA THR A 153 0.85 12.75 -9.65
C THR A 153 1.02 11.89 -10.90
N HIS A 154 2.21 11.36 -11.17
CA HIS A 154 2.44 10.54 -12.37
C HIS A 154 1.48 9.34 -12.45
N GLU A 155 1.02 9.05 -13.66
CA GLU A 155 0.12 7.94 -14.01
C GLU A 155 0.55 7.33 -15.33
N PHE A 156 0.49 6.00 -15.42
CA PHE A 156 0.57 5.28 -16.69
C PHE A 156 -0.83 5.19 -17.31
N VAL A 157 -1.31 6.32 -17.83
CA VAL A 157 -2.68 6.49 -18.32
C VAL A 157 -3.07 5.48 -19.42
N LEU A 158 -2.12 5.09 -20.27
CA LEU A 158 -2.33 4.08 -21.30
C LEU A 158 -2.46 2.67 -20.70
N ASP A 159 -1.62 2.31 -19.73
CA ASP A 159 -1.72 1.04 -18.98
C ASP A 159 -3.05 0.95 -18.23
N GLU A 160 -3.51 2.07 -17.67
CA GLU A 160 -4.80 2.15 -16.98
C GLU A 160 -5.96 1.97 -17.94
N LEU A 161 -5.97 2.68 -19.08
CA LEU A 161 -7.00 2.49 -20.10
C LEU A 161 -7.04 1.02 -20.54
N HIS A 162 -5.88 0.43 -20.85
CA HIS A 162 -5.80 -0.98 -21.24
C HIS A 162 -6.36 -1.90 -20.15
N HIS A 163 -5.99 -1.68 -18.89
CA HIS A 163 -6.52 -2.46 -17.78
C HIS A 163 -8.05 -2.38 -17.71
N LEU A 164 -8.62 -1.17 -17.75
CA LEU A 164 -10.07 -0.97 -17.64
C LEU A 164 -10.84 -1.48 -18.87
N VAL A 165 -10.22 -1.46 -20.05
CA VAL A 165 -10.78 -2.04 -21.28
C VAL A 165 -10.81 -3.56 -21.24
N TRP A 166 -9.86 -4.23 -20.58
CA TRP A 166 -9.73 -5.69 -20.67
C TRP A 166 -10.09 -6.47 -19.40
N SER A 167 -10.04 -5.86 -18.21
CA SER A 167 -10.18 -6.60 -16.94
C SER A 167 -11.56 -7.25 -16.79
N ASN A 168 -12.61 -6.57 -17.25
CA ASN A 168 -14.01 -6.99 -17.10
C ASN A 168 -14.76 -7.09 -18.43
N SER A 169 -14.06 -7.49 -19.50
CA SER A 169 -14.59 -7.42 -20.87
C SER A 169 -14.51 -8.75 -21.60
N ILE A 170 -15.55 -9.05 -22.37
CA ILE A 170 -15.58 -10.19 -23.30
C ILE A 170 -15.19 -9.68 -24.68
N ASP A 171 -14.16 -10.29 -25.27
CA ASP A 171 -13.79 -10.07 -26.67
C ASP A 171 -14.79 -10.77 -27.58
N ALA A 172 -15.56 -10.00 -28.35
CA ALA A 172 -16.62 -10.48 -29.24
C ALA A 172 -16.35 -10.14 -30.71
N ARG A 173 -15.11 -9.76 -31.06
CA ARG A 173 -14.70 -9.51 -32.46
C ARG A 173 -14.79 -10.76 -33.34
N ASP A 174 -14.64 -11.95 -32.75
CA ASP A 174 -15.07 -13.21 -33.33
C ASP A 174 -16.28 -13.74 -32.53
N PRO A 175 -17.53 -13.49 -32.98
CA PRO A 175 -18.73 -13.91 -32.25
C PRO A 175 -18.87 -15.43 -32.12
N ASP A 176 -18.24 -16.21 -33.01
CA ASP A 176 -18.23 -17.67 -32.94
C ASP A 176 -17.17 -18.19 -31.96
N GLN A 177 -16.16 -17.36 -31.63
CA GLN A 177 -15.08 -17.69 -30.68
C GLN A 177 -14.80 -16.54 -29.69
N PRO A 178 -15.79 -16.12 -28.89
CA PRO A 178 -15.59 -15.06 -27.92
C PRO A 178 -14.53 -15.45 -26.87
N ARG A 179 -13.75 -14.48 -26.39
CA ARG A 179 -12.65 -14.73 -25.44
C ARG A 179 -12.80 -13.86 -24.20
N TRP A 180 -12.42 -14.40 -23.04
CA TRP A 180 -12.34 -13.61 -21.81
C TRP A 180 -11.22 -14.15 -20.92
N GLN A 181 -10.19 -13.33 -20.70
CA GLN A 181 -8.99 -13.71 -19.96
C GLN A 181 -9.27 -14.25 -18.55
N LEU A 182 -10.34 -13.77 -17.91
CA LEU A 182 -10.70 -14.21 -16.57
C LEU A 182 -11.25 -15.64 -16.57
N VAL A 183 -12.00 -16.02 -17.60
CA VAL A 183 -12.48 -17.39 -17.83
C VAL A 183 -11.29 -18.31 -18.10
N ASP A 184 -10.36 -17.92 -18.97
CA ASP A 184 -9.14 -18.71 -19.25
C ASP A 184 -8.38 -19.04 -17.95
N ARG A 185 -8.19 -18.04 -17.08
CA ARG A 185 -7.53 -18.23 -15.79
C ARG A 185 -8.32 -19.14 -14.85
N ALA A 186 -9.65 -19.03 -14.81
CA ALA A 186 -10.48 -19.90 -14.00
C ALA A 186 -10.44 -21.36 -14.50
N VAL A 187 -10.46 -21.58 -15.81
CA VAL A 187 -10.35 -22.92 -16.42
C VAL A 187 -8.97 -23.52 -16.16
N ALA A 188 -7.90 -22.73 -16.22
CA ALA A 188 -6.54 -23.16 -15.84
C ALA A 188 -6.43 -23.61 -14.37
N LEU A 189 -7.38 -23.22 -13.51
CA LEU A 189 -7.51 -23.69 -12.12
C LEU A 189 -8.47 -24.88 -11.96
N GLY A 190 -9.01 -25.42 -13.05
CA GLY A 190 -9.88 -26.59 -13.09
C GLY A 190 -11.38 -26.29 -13.18
N ALA A 191 -11.77 -25.02 -13.37
CA ALA A 191 -13.15 -24.69 -13.65
C ALA A 191 -13.58 -25.15 -15.05
N ARG A 192 -14.89 -25.32 -15.27
CA ARG A 192 -15.48 -25.68 -16.57
C ARG A 192 -16.49 -24.62 -16.99
N ILE A 193 -16.79 -24.53 -18.28
CA ILE A 193 -17.71 -23.53 -18.83
C ILE A 193 -19.10 -24.12 -19.15
N ASP A 194 -19.46 -25.28 -18.60
CA ASP A 194 -20.65 -26.08 -18.92
C ASP A 194 -21.82 -25.89 -17.94
N GLY A 195 -21.92 -24.72 -17.27
CA GLY A 195 -22.93 -24.43 -16.23
C GLY A 195 -23.97 -23.37 -16.57
N PRO A 196 -24.81 -22.96 -15.61
CA PRO A 196 -25.72 -21.82 -15.74
C PRO A 196 -25.02 -20.45 -15.54
N ALA A 197 -23.82 -20.44 -14.96
CA ALA A 197 -22.99 -19.26 -14.74
C ALA A 197 -21.76 -19.24 -15.69
N ASP A 198 -20.73 -18.42 -15.42
CA ASP A 198 -19.64 -18.23 -16.39
C ASP A 198 -18.74 -19.44 -16.37
N VAL A 199 -18.50 -19.93 -15.15
CA VAL A 199 -17.79 -21.16 -14.90
C VAL A 199 -18.51 -21.99 -13.85
N VAL A 200 -18.14 -23.26 -13.77
CA VAL A 200 -18.48 -24.21 -12.73
C VAL A 200 -17.17 -24.64 -12.10
N ASP A 201 -17.06 -24.52 -10.79
CA ASP A 201 -15.84 -24.92 -10.08
C ASP A 201 -15.66 -26.46 -10.08
N PRO A 202 -14.51 -26.98 -9.59
CA PRO A 202 -14.27 -28.42 -9.50
C PRO A 202 -15.31 -29.18 -8.65
N ASP A 203 -15.98 -28.52 -7.71
CA ASP A 203 -17.01 -29.09 -6.84
C ASP A 203 -18.42 -29.08 -7.48
N GLY A 204 -18.55 -28.52 -8.69
CA GLY A 204 -19.83 -28.46 -9.41
C GLY A 204 -20.67 -27.23 -9.10
N ARG A 205 -20.14 -26.22 -8.40
CA ARG A 205 -20.86 -24.98 -8.08
C ARG A 205 -20.76 -23.98 -9.23
N PRO A 206 -21.87 -23.41 -9.71
CA PRO A 206 -21.83 -22.33 -10.69
C PRO A 206 -21.29 -21.05 -10.05
N LEU A 207 -20.44 -20.32 -10.77
CA LEU A 207 -19.82 -19.07 -10.34
C LEU A 207 -19.95 -17.98 -11.40
N TRP A 208 -20.32 -16.77 -10.97
CA TRP A 208 -20.12 -15.56 -11.74
C TRP A 208 -18.70 -15.04 -11.52
N LEU A 209 -18.02 -14.61 -12.58
CA LEU A 209 -16.72 -13.96 -12.48
C LEU A 209 -16.89 -12.43 -12.48
N ASP A 210 -16.10 -11.76 -11.65
CA ASP A 210 -16.03 -10.28 -11.57
C ASP A 210 -14.60 -9.80 -11.83
N GLY A 211 -14.42 -9.12 -12.97
CA GLY A 211 -13.16 -8.50 -13.39
C GLY A 211 -13.06 -7.02 -13.05
N GLY A 212 -14.05 -6.45 -12.37
CA GLY A 212 -14.11 -5.04 -12.00
C GLY A 212 -13.22 -4.68 -10.81
N PRO A 213 -13.32 -3.41 -10.33
CA PRO A 213 -12.67 -2.99 -9.09
C PRO A 213 -13.05 -3.90 -7.93
N THR A 214 -12.08 -4.28 -7.10
CA THR A 214 -12.27 -5.30 -6.05
C THR A 214 -13.42 -4.91 -5.12
N ARG A 215 -14.53 -5.64 -5.24
CA ARG A 215 -15.75 -5.48 -4.45
C ARG A 215 -16.31 -6.83 -4.07
N LEU A 216 -16.98 -6.85 -2.93
CA LEU A 216 -17.77 -7.99 -2.50
C LEU A 216 -19.19 -7.84 -3.06
N HIS A 217 -19.62 -8.86 -3.79
CA HIS A 217 -20.99 -9.01 -4.24
C HIS A 217 -21.70 -10.09 -3.42
N ALA A 218 -22.96 -9.83 -3.04
CA ALA A 218 -23.84 -10.89 -2.57
C ALA A 218 -24.15 -11.86 -3.74
N PRO A 219 -24.57 -13.11 -3.46
CA PRO A 219 -24.92 -14.05 -4.51
C PRO A 219 -26.00 -13.47 -5.44
N ILE A 220 -25.74 -13.45 -6.75
CA ILE A 220 -26.65 -12.87 -7.73
C ILE A 220 -27.48 -13.98 -8.37
N GLY A 221 -28.80 -13.94 -8.16
CA GLY A 221 -29.68 -15.03 -8.58
C GLY A 221 -29.37 -16.36 -7.88
N GLY A 222 -28.83 -16.31 -6.66
CA GLY A 222 -28.42 -17.51 -5.90
C GLY A 222 -27.10 -18.14 -6.35
N VAL A 223 -26.35 -17.47 -7.23
CA VAL A 223 -25.03 -17.90 -7.71
C VAL A 223 -23.96 -17.00 -7.11
N GLU A 224 -22.91 -17.61 -6.56
CA GLU A 224 -21.80 -16.90 -5.94
C GLU A 224 -20.98 -16.11 -6.97
N VAL A 225 -20.37 -15.02 -6.52
CA VAL A 225 -19.51 -14.15 -7.34
C VAL A 225 -18.05 -14.32 -6.90
N LEU A 226 -17.17 -14.56 -7.87
CA LEU A 226 -15.74 -14.77 -7.67
C LEU A 226 -14.95 -13.57 -8.23
N PRO A 227 -14.30 -12.76 -7.38
CA PRO A 227 -13.57 -11.58 -7.82
C PRO A 227 -12.21 -11.92 -8.46
N GLU A 228 -11.72 -11.10 -9.39
CA GLU A 228 -10.46 -11.33 -10.11
C GLU A 228 -9.27 -11.61 -9.19
N VAL A 229 -9.20 -10.94 -8.04
CA VAL A 229 -8.10 -11.11 -7.09
C VAL A 229 -7.94 -12.54 -6.60
N THR A 230 -9.02 -13.31 -6.42
CA THR A 230 -8.88 -14.71 -5.97
C THR A 230 -8.33 -15.58 -7.11
N ILE A 231 -8.85 -15.38 -8.33
CA ILE A 231 -8.46 -16.13 -9.54
C ILE A 231 -6.99 -15.87 -9.89
N THR A 232 -6.57 -14.60 -9.88
CA THR A 232 -5.17 -14.21 -10.16
C THR A 232 -4.20 -14.73 -9.12
N HIS A 233 -4.65 -14.88 -7.87
CA HIS A 233 -3.90 -15.52 -6.80
C HIS A 233 -4.21 -17.03 -6.65
N ARG A 234 -4.69 -17.65 -7.74
CA ARG A 234 -4.83 -19.11 -7.93
C ARG A 234 -5.79 -19.79 -6.96
N SER A 235 -6.90 -19.12 -6.64
CA SER A 235 -7.99 -19.64 -5.82
C SER A 235 -9.33 -19.49 -6.55
N LEU A 236 -10.16 -20.53 -6.48
CA LEU A 236 -11.57 -20.49 -6.88
C LEU A 236 -12.52 -20.43 -5.67
N THR A 237 -11.98 -20.13 -4.48
CA THR A 237 -12.78 -20.05 -3.25
C THR A 237 -13.58 -18.76 -3.23
N THR A 238 -14.90 -18.87 -3.13
CA THR A 238 -15.80 -17.72 -3.08
C THR A 238 -15.82 -17.08 -1.69
N PRO A 239 -16.15 -15.79 -1.58
CA PRO A 239 -16.41 -15.16 -0.30
C PRO A 239 -17.48 -15.90 0.50
N ALA A 240 -17.30 -16.02 1.83
CA ALA A 240 -18.29 -16.58 2.74
C ALA A 240 -19.34 -15.54 3.18
N GLY A 241 -19.05 -14.25 3.01
CA GLY A 241 -19.95 -13.13 3.30
C GLY A 241 -19.21 -11.90 3.83
N ASN A 242 -19.96 -10.88 4.25
CA ASN A 242 -19.39 -9.62 4.75
C ASN A 242 -19.54 -9.37 6.26
N GLY A 243 -20.17 -10.29 7.00
CA GLY A 243 -20.30 -10.17 8.45
C GLY A 243 -18.98 -10.45 9.17
N SER A 244 -18.78 -9.78 10.31
CA SER A 244 -17.68 -10.02 11.25
C SER A 244 -18.25 -10.17 12.65
N ASP A 245 -17.76 -11.17 13.39
CA ASP A 245 -18.12 -11.44 14.79
C ASP A 245 -17.11 -10.79 15.76
N ALA A 246 -16.17 -9.99 15.25
CA ALA A 246 -15.18 -9.30 16.07
C ALA A 246 -15.87 -8.27 16.97
N ASP A 247 -15.44 -8.21 18.23
CA ASP A 247 -15.92 -7.24 19.23
C ASP A 247 -15.40 -5.82 18.93
N LEU A 248 -15.96 -5.20 17.90
CA LEU A 248 -15.60 -3.88 17.39
C LEU A 248 -16.72 -2.89 17.66
N ALA A 249 -16.36 -1.63 17.89
CA ALA A 249 -17.35 -0.57 17.91
C ALA A 249 -17.99 -0.39 16.53
N PRO A 250 -19.21 0.19 16.45
CA PRO A 250 -19.95 0.29 15.19
C PRO A 250 -19.18 0.99 14.05
N ASP A 251 -18.40 2.03 14.37
CA ASP A 251 -17.55 2.75 13.42
C ASP A 251 -16.37 1.90 12.90
N GLN A 252 -15.68 1.20 13.81
CA GLN A 252 -14.62 0.24 13.47
C GLN A 252 -15.16 -0.93 12.64
N LEU A 253 -16.32 -1.47 13.02
CA LEU A 253 -16.97 -2.56 12.30
C LEU A 253 -17.33 -2.13 10.89
N ALA A 254 -17.93 -0.95 10.72
CA ALA A 254 -18.27 -0.39 9.41
C ALA A 254 -17.04 -0.28 8.50
N ALA A 255 -15.91 0.19 9.03
CA ALA A 255 -14.64 0.26 8.32
C ALA A 255 -14.11 -1.15 7.93
N VAL A 256 -14.09 -2.08 8.89
CA VAL A 256 -13.61 -3.46 8.68
C VAL A 256 -14.47 -4.20 7.65
N THR A 257 -15.79 -4.00 7.65
CA THR A 257 -16.73 -4.65 6.74
C THR A 257 -17.01 -3.85 5.47
N HIS A 258 -16.20 -2.84 5.13
CA HIS A 258 -16.42 -2.07 3.91
C HIS A 258 -16.44 -2.98 2.67
N PRO A 259 -17.48 -2.93 1.81
CA PRO A 259 -17.68 -3.89 0.72
C PRO A 259 -16.77 -3.68 -0.49
N ALA A 260 -15.95 -2.62 -0.54
CA ALA A 260 -14.93 -2.43 -1.57
C ALA A 260 -13.52 -2.57 -1.01
N GLY A 261 -12.52 -2.76 -1.87
CA GLY A 261 -11.12 -2.85 -1.48
C GLY A 261 -10.54 -1.51 -1.03
N THR A 262 -10.96 -0.40 -1.66
CA THR A 262 -10.40 0.95 -1.43
C THR A 262 -11.24 1.72 -0.41
N ALA A 263 -10.59 2.25 0.63
CA ALA A 263 -11.26 3.08 1.62
C ALA A 263 -10.29 4.02 2.34
N ARG A 264 -10.79 5.19 2.73
CA ARG A 264 -10.17 6.13 3.67
C ARG A 264 -10.75 5.95 5.07
N ILE A 265 -9.87 5.78 6.05
CA ILE A 265 -10.26 5.65 7.45
C ILE A 265 -9.61 6.79 8.21
N ILE A 266 -10.44 7.75 8.61
CA ILE A 266 -10.01 8.88 9.44
C ILE A 266 -10.09 8.44 10.90
N ALA A 267 -8.95 8.22 11.52
CA ALA A 267 -8.85 7.55 12.80
C ALA A 267 -8.09 8.44 13.81
N PRO A 268 -8.81 9.22 14.64
CA PRO A 268 -8.20 10.06 15.67
C PRO A 268 -7.25 9.30 16.60
N ALA A 269 -6.37 10.03 17.29
CA ALA A 269 -5.50 9.44 18.31
C ALA A 269 -6.31 8.56 19.28
N GLY A 270 -5.86 7.32 19.50
CA GLY A 270 -6.52 6.40 20.43
C GLY A 270 -7.83 5.77 19.95
N SER A 271 -8.20 5.90 18.66
CA SER A 271 -9.43 5.31 18.11
C SER A 271 -9.32 3.86 17.64
N GLY A 272 -8.12 3.27 17.69
CA GLY A 272 -7.90 1.87 17.30
C GLY A 272 -7.45 1.66 15.85
N LYS A 273 -6.72 2.62 15.23
CA LYS A 273 -6.08 2.51 13.90
C LYS A 273 -5.56 1.10 13.56
N THR A 274 -4.57 0.65 14.34
CA THR A 274 -3.92 -0.65 14.14
C THR A 274 -4.89 -1.81 14.29
N ARG A 275 -5.88 -1.71 15.19
CA ARG A 275 -6.91 -2.75 15.36
C ARG A 275 -7.78 -2.86 14.11
N VAL A 276 -8.25 -1.74 13.56
CA VAL A 276 -9.05 -1.73 12.32
C VAL A 276 -8.25 -2.29 11.14
N LEU A 277 -6.97 -1.93 11.01
CA LEU A 277 -6.09 -2.50 9.97
C LEU A 277 -5.94 -4.02 10.08
N THR A 278 -5.62 -4.54 11.27
CA THR A 278 -5.41 -5.97 11.46
C THR A 278 -6.71 -6.77 11.32
N GLU A 279 -7.84 -6.24 11.81
CA GLU A 279 -9.15 -6.86 11.62
C GLU A 279 -9.63 -6.80 10.17
N ARG A 280 -9.31 -5.73 9.43
CA ARG A 280 -9.58 -5.67 7.99
C ARG A 280 -8.80 -6.75 7.23
N ALA A 281 -7.51 -6.93 7.56
CA ALA A 281 -6.71 -7.99 6.95
C ALA A 281 -7.33 -9.38 7.21
N ARG A 282 -7.74 -9.65 8.44
CA ARG A 282 -8.41 -10.89 8.82
C ARG A 282 -9.74 -11.07 8.11
N HIS A 283 -10.55 -10.03 8.03
CA HIS A 283 -11.83 -10.05 7.32
C HIS A 283 -11.65 -10.41 5.84
N LEU A 284 -10.65 -9.82 5.18
CA LEU A 284 -10.34 -10.13 3.78
C LEU A 284 -9.90 -11.60 3.60
N VAL A 285 -9.06 -12.12 4.50
CA VAL A 285 -8.55 -13.49 4.41
C VAL A 285 -9.63 -14.52 4.75
N GLU A 286 -10.34 -14.35 5.87
CA GLU A 286 -11.22 -15.37 6.44
C GLU A 286 -12.66 -15.28 5.93
N ARG A 287 -13.15 -14.08 5.63
CA ARG A 287 -14.55 -13.86 5.21
C ARG A 287 -14.65 -13.67 3.70
N TRP A 288 -13.73 -12.93 3.10
CA TRP A 288 -13.72 -12.77 1.63
C TRP A 288 -12.93 -13.87 0.91
N ASN A 289 -12.24 -14.75 1.65
CA ASN A 289 -11.38 -15.80 1.08
C ASN A 289 -10.34 -15.25 0.09
N VAL A 290 -9.89 -14.00 0.30
CA VAL A 290 -8.81 -13.41 -0.47
C VAL A 290 -7.50 -14.09 -0.07
N PRO A 291 -6.74 -14.65 -1.02
CA PRO A 291 -5.45 -15.24 -0.70
C PRO A 291 -4.50 -14.23 -0.04
N SER A 292 -3.86 -14.60 1.08
CA SER A 292 -2.94 -13.72 1.81
C SER A 292 -1.81 -13.16 0.96
N SER A 293 -1.44 -13.86 -0.13
CA SER A 293 -0.44 -13.39 -1.10
C SER A 293 -0.85 -12.14 -1.88
N ALA A 294 -2.14 -11.79 -1.90
CA ALA A 294 -2.68 -10.58 -2.51
C ALA A 294 -2.65 -9.36 -1.59
N ILE A 295 -2.51 -9.57 -0.29
CA ILE A 295 -2.69 -8.53 0.74
C ILE A 295 -1.33 -8.14 1.30
N CYS A 296 -1.10 -6.82 1.39
CA CYS A 296 0.08 -6.23 1.99
C CYS A 296 -0.32 -5.21 3.06
N LEU A 297 -0.06 -5.55 4.33
CA LEU A 297 -0.12 -4.63 5.47
C LEU A 297 1.15 -3.78 5.47
N VAL A 298 0.98 -2.47 5.35
CA VAL A 298 2.07 -1.50 5.26
C VAL A 298 2.15 -0.71 6.57
N ALA A 299 3.17 -1.02 7.36
CA ALA A 299 3.47 -0.33 8.61
C ALA A 299 4.36 0.89 8.38
N PHE A 300 4.15 1.95 9.17
CA PHE A 300 4.97 3.16 9.10
C PHE A 300 6.43 2.95 9.51
N ASN A 301 6.67 2.11 10.52
CA ASN A 301 8.02 1.84 11.02
C ASN A 301 8.18 0.38 11.47
N LYS A 302 9.42 -0.02 11.79
CA LYS A 302 9.74 -1.40 12.21
C LYS A 302 8.99 -1.83 13.48
N ARG A 303 8.75 -0.93 14.43
CA ARG A 303 8.02 -1.26 15.66
C ARG A 303 6.56 -1.58 15.35
N ALA A 304 5.90 -0.75 14.55
CA ALA A 304 4.53 -0.99 14.09
C ALA A 304 4.45 -2.26 13.25
N GLN A 305 5.46 -2.55 12.42
CA GLN A 305 5.55 -3.80 11.68
C GLN A 305 5.57 -5.02 12.62
N THR A 306 6.41 -5.01 13.65
CA THR A 306 6.48 -6.09 14.65
C THR A 306 5.14 -6.28 15.36
N GLU A 307 4.51 -5.18 15.80
CA GLU A 307 3.20 -5.23 16.47
C GLU A 307 2.11 -5.80 15.55
N MET A 308 2.08 -5.40 14.28
CA MET A 308 1.13 -5.94 13.30
C MET A 308 1.36 -7.43 13.05
N LEU A 309 2.62 -7.87 12.93
CA LEU A 309 2.97 -9.29 12.78
C LEU A 309 2.46 -10.13 13.94
N GLU A 310 2.63 -9.65 15.18
CA GLU A 310 2.13 -10.33 16.38
C GLU A 310 0.60 -10.43 16.37
N ARG A 311 -0.09 -9.37 15.95
CA ARG A 311 -1.57 -9.31 15.87
C ARG A 311 -2.18 -10.08 14.71
N THR A 312 -1.39 -10.46 13.72
CA THR A 312 -1.82 -11.23 12.55
C THR A 312 -1.09 -12.57 12.45
N ALA A 313 -0.57 -13.09 13.57
CA ALA A 313 0.17 -14.36 13.61
C ALA A 313 -0.71 -15.56 13.18
N ASP A 314 -2.03 -15.41 13.28
CA ASP A 314 -3.07 -16.33 12.84
C ASP A 314 -3.30 -16.32 11.32
N LEU A 315 -2.77 -15.34 10.58
CA LEU A 315 -2.95 -15.19 9.13
C LEU A 315 -1.73 -15.72 8.36
N PRO A 316 -1.70 -17.01 7.94
CA PRO A 316 -0.55 -17.56 7.27
C PRO A 316 -0.30 -16.88 5.92
N GLY A 317 0.95 -16.53 5.66
CA GLY A 317 1.40 -15.97 4.38
C GLY A 317 1.02 -14.50 4.16
N ILE A 318 0.42 -13.83 5.15
CA ILE A 318 0.15 -12.39 5.07
C ILE A 318 1.47 -11.63 5.00
N GLN A 319 1.52 -10.59 4.16
CA GLN A 319 2.69 -9.73 4.07
C GLN A 319 2.53 -8.55 5.02
N VAL A 320 3.44 -8.40 5.98
CA VAL A 320 3.52 -7.21 6.85
C VAL A 320 4.89 -6.57 6.65
N ARG A 321 4.91 -5.38 6.07
CA ARG A 321 6.13 -4.72 5.58
C ARG A 321 6.09 -3.23 5.87
N THR A 322 7.25 -2.59 5.98
CA THR A 322 7.36 -1.12 5.83
C THR A 322 7.53 -0.77 4.35
N LEU A 323 7.23 0.48 3.95
CA LEU A 323 7.47 0.93 2.56
C LEU A 323 8.93 0.74 2.13
N ASN A 324 9.90 1.06 2.98
CA ASN A 324 11.32 0.81 2.70
C ASN A 324 11.62 -0.67 2.50
N SER A 325 11.00 -1.57 3.28
CA SER A 325 11.20 -3.01 3.10
C SER A 325 10.54 -3.56 1.82
N ILE A 326 9.43 -2.98 1.35
CA ILE A 326 8.84 -3.26 0.03
C ILE A 326 9.80 -2.76 -1.06
N ALA A 327 10.24 -1.52 -0.93
CA ALA A 327 11.12 -0.87 -1.90
C ALA A 327 12.44 -1.62 -2.07
N LEU A 328 13.12 -1.97 -0.98
CA LEU A 328 14.33 -2.79 -1.03
C LEU A 328 14.07 -4.17 -1.64
N ALA A 329 12.91 -4.78 -1.38
CA ALA A 329 12.54 -6.07 -1.96
C ALA A 329 12.30 -5.97 -3.48
N ILE A 330 11.73 -4.87 -3.97
CA ILE A 330 11.61 -4.56 -5.41
C ILE A 330 13.00 -4.38 -6.02
N VAL A 331 13.84 -3.53 -5.42
CA VAL A 331 15.20 -3.23 -5.90
C VAL A 331 16.05 -4.50 -6.01
N ASN A 332 15.92 -5.41 -5.04
CA ASN A 332 16.68 -6.67 -4.97
C ASN A 332 15.96 -7.88 -5.57
N GLY A 333 14.78 -7.70 -6.16
CA GLY A 333 13.97 -8.77 -6.74
C GLY A 333 13.71 -9.94 -5.79
N THR A 334 13.44 -9.61 -4.53
CA THR A 334 13.08 -10.59 -3.50
C THR A 334 11.64 -11.05 -3.73
N PRO A 335 11.34 -12.36 -3.76
CA PRO A 335 9.95 -12.81 -3.93
C PRO A 335 9.00 -12.14 -2.92
N PRO A 336 7.77 -11.77 -3.35
CA PRO A 336 7.13 -12.07 -4.64
C PRO A 336 7.45 -11.09 -5.80
N PHE A 337 8.41 -10.17 -5.64
CA PHE A 337 8.73 -9.17 -6.67
C PHE A 337 9.57 -9.76 -7.83
N ALA A 338 9.58 -9.06 -8.96
CA ALA A 338 10.31 -9.51 -10.16
C ALA A 338 11.79 -9.70 -9.87
N ALA A 339 12.36 -10.81 -10.35
CA ALA A 339 13.78 -11.10 -10.18
C ALA A 339 14.64 -10.03 -10.87
N THR A 340 15.73 -9.65 -10.22
CA THR A 340 16.72 -8.71 -10.76
C THR A 340 18.06 -9.39 -10.95
N ALA A 341 18.81 -8.97 -11.96
CA ALA A 341 20.18 -9.43 -12.19
C ALA A 341 21.16 -8.86 -11.15
N ARG A 342 20.82 -7.74 -10.51
CA ARG A 342 21.72 -7.00 -9.63
C ARG A 342 21.12 -6.83 -8.24
N ARG A 343 21.91 -7.14 -7.20
CA ARG A 343 21.56 -6.85 -5.81
C ARG A 343 22.32 -5.64 -5.29
N PHE A 344 21.64 -4.86 -4.47
CA PHE A 344 22.13 -3.70 -3.77
C PHE A 344 22.31 -4.02 -2.29
N GLY A 345 23.48 -3.66 -1.75
CA GLY A 345 23.72 -3.62 -0.30
C GLY A 345 23.13 -2.35 0.32
N THR A 346 22.72 -2.41 1.58
CA THR A 346 22.23 -1.22 2.30
C THR A 346 23.37 -0.52 3.03
N ILE A 347 23.38 0.81 3.01
CA ILE A 347 24.35 1.62 3.77
C ILE A 347 23.63 2.53 4.79
N ASP A 348 24.33 2.87 5.87
CA ASP A 348 23.84 3.73 6.94
C ASP A 348 24.32 5.18 6.78
N GLU A 349 23.85 6.08 7.65
CA GLU A 349 24.21 7.49 7.59
C GLU A 349 25.73 7.75 7.70
N PRO A 350 26.50 7.08 8.58
CA PRO A 350 27.97 7.16 8.57
C PRO A 350 28.61 6.85 7.21
N GLU A 351 28.13 5.83 6.49
CA GLU A 351 28.64 5.52 5.15
C GLU A 351 28.15 6.53 4.10
N VAL A 352 26.90 7.00 4.19
CA VAL A 352 26.41 8.10 3.34
C VAL A 352 27.31 9.33 3.47
N ARG A 353 27.70 9.70 4.69
CA ARG A 353 28.63 10.81 4.98
C ARG A 353 29.99 10.58 4.33
N ARG A 354 30.54 9.36 4.43
CA ARG A 354 31.83 8.99 3.80
C ARG A 354 31.78 9.11 2.29
N VAL A 355 30.68 8.68 1.65
CA VAL A 355 30.49 8.81 0.19
C VAL A 355 30.37 10.28 -0.21
N LEU A 356 29.54 11.05 0.49
CA LEU A 356 29.33 12.48 0.22
C LEU A 356 30.63 13.28 0.31
N GLN A 357 31.46 13.04 1.34
CA GLN A 357 32.73 13.73 1.55
C GLN A 357 33.76 13.56 0.42
N ARG A 358 33.54 12.63 -0.53
CA ARG A 358 34.36 12.52 -1.75
C ARG A 358 34.02 13.56 -2.80
N PHE A 359 32.82 14.15 -2.72
CA PHE A 359 32.30 15.11 -3.68
C PHE A 359 32.17 16.52 -3.10
N VAL A 360 32.05 16.63 -1.78
CA VAL A 360 31.89 17.91 -1.08
C VAL A 360 33.05 18.15 -0.13
N SER A 361 33.61 19.35 -0.18
CA SER A 361 34.62 19.82 0.77
C SER A 361 33.97 20.79 1.72
N THR A 362 33.86 20.42 3.00
CA THR A 362 33.26 21.28 4.02
C THR A 362 34.30 21.71 5.05
N PRO A 363 34.54 23.03 5.24
CA PRO A 363 35.43 23.49 6.28
C PRO A 363 34.83 23.17 7.66
N ARG A 364 35.62 22.54 8.53
CA ARG A 364 35.19 22.23 9.90
C ARG A 364 34.90 23.52 10.67
N LYS A 365 33.65 23.67 11.14
CA LYS A 365 33.22 24.73 12.05
C LYS A 365 32.91 24.13 13.42
N ARG A 366 33.25 24.82 14.51
CA ARG A 366 33.01 24.31 15.87
C ARG A 366 31.51 24.22 16.13
N ASN A 367 31.06 23.10 16.68
CA ASN A 367 29.65 22.84 17.03
C ASN A 367 28.66 22.89 15.85
N VAL A 368 29.14 22.73 14.62
CA VAL A 368 28.30 22.65 13.42
C VAL A 368 28.66 21.35 12.71
N ASP A 369 27.65 20.58 12.33
CA ASP A 369 27.81 19.46 11.42
C ASP A 369 27.59 19.96 9.98
N PRO A 370 28.66 20.20 9.20
CA PRO A 370 28.51 20.80 7.89
C PRO A 370 27.98 19.84 6.83
N ILE A 371 27.83 18.54 7.15
CA ILE A 371 27.28 17.54 6.23
C ILE A 371 25.77 17.34 6.46
N ALA A 372 25.25 17.71 7.63
CA ALA A 372 23.82 17.55 7.93
C ALA A 372 22.90 18.24 6.88
N PRO A 373 23.13 19.50 6.46
CA PRO A 373 22.30 20.14 5.43
C PRO A 373 22.33 19.38 4.08
N TRP A 374 23.47 18.77 3.74
CA TRP A 374 23.59 17.97 2.53
C TRP A 374 22.72 16.71 2.59
N ILE A 375 22.70 16.02 3.74
CA ILE A 375 21.87 14.84 3.94
C ILE A 375 20.39 15.23 3.87
N GLU A 376 19.98 16.29 4.56
CA GLU A 376 18.61 16.79 4.53
C GLU A 376 18.18 17.21 3.11
N ALA A 377 19.09 17.81 2.32
CA ALA A 377 18.83 18.12 0.93
C ALA A 377 18.70 16.87 0.05
N LEU A 378 19.50 15.81 0.27
CA LEU A 378 19.32 14.52 -0.40
C LEU A 378 17.96 13.89 -0.08
N THR A 379 17.52 13.97 1.18
CA THR A 379 16.19 13.49 1.60
C THR A 379 15.09 14.29 0.90
N LEU A 380 15.23 15.62 0.84
CA LEU A 380 14.26 16.48 0.15
C LEU A 380 14.15 16.16 -1.34
N ILE A 381 15.27 15.89 -2.02
CA ILE A 381 15.24 15.51 -3.44
C ILE A 381 14.51 14.17 -3.62
N ARG A 382 14.88 13.16 -2.83
CA ARG A 382 14.40 11.78 -3.04
C ARG A 382 13.00 11.53 -2.51
N LEU A 383 12.72 11.93 -1.26
CA LEU A 383 11.43 11.69 -0.63
C LEU A 383 10.44 12.82 -0.91
N GLY A 384 10.94 14.05 -1.00
CA GLY A 384 10.12 15.22 -1.34
C GLY A 384 9.87 15.39 -2.83
N LEU A 385 10.53 14.59 -3.69
CA LEU A 385 10.48 14.71 -5.15
C LEU A 385 10.80 16.14 -5.64
N VAL A 386 11.78 16.77 -5.01
CA VAL A 386 12.23 18.14 -5.32
C VAL A 386 13.45 18.08 -6.24
N SER A 387 13.52 18.96 -7.25
CA SER A 387 14.69 18.99 -8.13
C SER A 387 15.96 19.37 -7.35
N PRO A 388 17.15 18.89 -7.75
CA PRO A 388 18.41 19.29 -7.10
C PRO A 388 18.63 20.81 -7.05
N ALA A 389 18.22 21.53 -8.10
CA ALA A 389 18.32 22.99 -8.17
C ALA A 389 17.40 23.69 -7.17
N ASP A 390 16.15 23.23 -7.05
CA ASP A 390 15.20 23.79 -6.08
C ASP A 390 15.59 23.44 -4.64
N ALA A 391 16.14 22.24 -4.42
CA ALA A 391 16.68 21.86 -3.12
C ALA A 391 17.86 22.78 -2.75
N GLU A 392 18.82 22.98 -3.65
CA GLU A 392 19.97 23.87 -3.44
C GLU A 392 19.53 25.30 -3.07
N ALA A 393 18.57 25.85 -3.81
CA ALA A 393 18.05 27.19 -3.57
C ALA A 393 17.41 27.36 -2.17
N ARG A 394 16.75 26.31 -1.64
CA ARG A 394 16.10 26.36 -0.31
C ARG A 394 17.08 26.45 0.86
N TYR A 395 18.28 25.93 0.70
CA TYR A 395 19.31 25.93 1.75
C TYR A 395 20.26 27.14 1.69
N GLY A 396 20.04 28.08 0.75
CA GLY A 396 20.59 29.44 0.82
C GLY A 396 22.11 29.55 0.99
N GLY A 397 22.88 28.63 0.39
CA GLY A 397 24.35 28.61 0.48
C GLY A 397 24.95 27.43 1.27
N ASP A 398 24.15 26.74 2.11
CA ASP A 398 24.68 25.66 2.95
C ASP A 398 25.04 24.38 2.16
N VAL A 399 24.51 24.24 0.95
CA VAL A 399 24.73 23.10 0.04
C VAL A 399 25.11 23.53 -1.38
N ASP A 400 25.89 24.61 -1.51
CA ASP A 400 26.36 25.12 -2.81
C ASP A 400 27.03 24.02 -3.66
N GLY A 401 26.57 23.88 -4.91
CA GLY A 401 26.98 22.84 -5.84
C GLY A 401 26.19 21.54 -5.75
N LEU A 402 25.10 21.48 -4.95
CA LEU A 402 24.25 20.29 -4.82
C LEU A 402 23.73 19.78 -6.18
N THR A 403 23.36 20.68 -7.08
CA THR A 403 22.91 20.34 -8.43
C THR A 403 23.93 19.49 -9.20
N ASP A 404 25.23 19.79 -9.06
CA ASP A 404 26.32 19.05 -9.70
C ASP A 404 26.73 17.80 -8.91
N VAL A 405 26.62 17.85 -7.58
CA VAL A 405 27.04 16.78 -6.67
C VAL A 405 26.06 15.61 -6.71
N TYR A 406 24.74 15.88 -6.74
CA TYR A 406 23.71 14.85 -6.63
C TYR A 406 23.81 13.75 -7.70
N PRO A 407 23.96 14.06 -9.01
CA PRO A 407 24.15 13.03 -10.04
C PRO A 407 25.41 12.17 -9.81
N ARG A 408 26.52 12.79 -9.35
CA ARG A 408 27.77 12.08 -9.06
C ARG A 408 27.65 11.16 -7.86
N TYR A 409 26.97 11.62 -6.81
CA TYR A 409 26.65 10.82 -5.63
C TYR A 409 25.82 9.58 -5.99
N ARG A 410 24.74 9.75 -6.77
CA ARG A 410 23.92 8.63 -7.25
C ARG A 410 24.73 7.66 -8.11
N ALA A 411 25.53 8.18 -9.05
CA ALA A 411 26.38 7.36 -9.90
C ALA A 411 27.37 6.52 -9.08
N GLU A 412 27.92 7.06 -7.99
CA GLU A 412 28.82 6.32 -7.11
C GLU A 412 28.10 5.22 -6.33
N LEU A 413 26.92 5.49 -5.74
CA LEU A 413 26.10 4.47 -5.10
C LEU A 413 25.74 3.33 -6.07
N GLN A 414 25.34 3.71 -7.29
CA GLN A 414 25.09 2.77 -8.37
C GLN A 414 26.34 2.00 -8.77
N ARG A 415 27.53 2.62 -8.78
CA ARG A 415 28.78 1.91 -9.11
C ARG A 415 29.14 0.86 -8.08
N VAL A 416 29.03 1.18 -6.78
CA VAL A 416 29.34 0.25 -5.69
C VAL A 416 28.20 -0.73 -5.37
N GLY A 417 27.04 -0.57 -6.02
CA GLY A 417 25.89 -1.44 -5.79
C GLY A 417 25.34 -1.27 -4.37
N SER A 418 25.21 -0.03 -3.92
CA SER A 418 24.69 0.30 -2.59
C SER A 418 23.50 1.23 -2.67
N VAL A 419 22.65 1.17 -1.65
CA VAL A 419 21.48 2.02 -1.48
C VAL A 419 21.35 2.40 -0.01
N ASP A 420 21.15 3.67 0.30
CA ASP A 420 20.85 4.12 1.66
C ASP A 420 19.33 4.06 1.92
N PHE A 421 18.88 4.55 3.08
CA PHE A 421 17.48 4.41 3.49
C PHE A 421 16.49 5.06 2.51
N ASP A 422 16.66 6.34 2.19
CA ASP A 422 15.78 7.06 1.25
C ASP A 422 15.97 6.57 -0.19
N GLY A 423 17.20 6.17 -0.54
CA GLY A 423 17.52 5.59 -1.83
C GLY A 423 16.74 4.32 -2.13
N GLN A 424 16.28 3.58 -1.11
CA GLN A 424 15.44 2.40 -1.32
C GLN A 424 14.15 2.79 -2.04
N ILE A 425 13.49 3.85 -1.57
CA ILE A 425 12.26 4.37 -2.15
C ILE A 425 12.52 4.94 -3.55
N ASP A 426 13.53 5.83 -3.69
CA ASP A 426 13.90 6.45 -4.97
C ASP A 426 14.20 5.40 -6.05
N GLN A 427 15.01 4.40 -5.71
CA GLN A 427 15.41 3.35 -6.63
C GLN A 427 14.25 2.41 -6.97
N ALA A 428 13.37 2.08 -6.01
CA ALA A 428 12.20 1.27 -6.29
C ALA A 428 11.24 1.98 -7.26
N ILE A 429 10.99 3.28 -7.06
CA ILE A 429 10.18 4.08 -7.98
C ILE A 429 10.82 4.07 -9.37
N ALA A 430 12.12 4.34 -9.46
CA ALA A 430 12.83 4.32 -10.75
C ALA A 430 12.72 2.96 -11.48
N VAL A 431 12.79 1.84 -10.74
CA VAL A 431 12.57 0.50 -11.31
C VAL A 431 11.14 0.34 -11.82
N LEU A 432 10.13 0.73 -11.04
CA LEU A 432 8.72 0.58 -11.44
C LEU A 432 8.33 1.50 -12.61
N LEU A 433 8.97 2.66 -12.74
CA LEU A 433 8.79 3.58 -13.86
C LEU A 433 9.40 3.01 -15.15
N ALA A 434 10.61 2.45 -15.06
CA ALA A 434 11.37 2.01 -16.24
C ALA A 434 11.05 0.57 -16.70
N ASP A 435 10.59 -0.31 -15.81
CA ASP A 435 10.36 -1.74 -16.10
C ASP A 435 8.89 -2.14 -15.91
N PRO A 436 8.13 -2.31 -17.02
CA PRO A 436 6.73 -2.74 -16.97
C PRO A 436 6.53 -4.12 -16.33
N ALA A 437 7.47 -5.06 -16.49
CA ALA A 437 7.38 -6.38 -15.91
C ALA A 437 7.57 -6.33 -14.39
N ALA A 438 8.53 -5.54 -13.91
CA ALA A 438 8.70 -5.27 -12.49
C ALA A 438 7.45 -4.60 -11.89
N ARG A 439 6.87 -3.62 -12.60
CA ARG A 439 5.63 -2.96 -12.21
C ARG A 439 4.45 -3.92 -12.12
N ARG A 440 4.25 -4.80 -13.11
CA ARG A 440 3.21 -5.84 -13.09
C ARG A 440 3.38 -6.82 -11.93
N ALA A 441 4.61 -7.28 -11.67
CA ALA A 441 4.89 -8.17 -10.54
C ALA A 441 4.62 -7.50 -9.19
N ALA A 442 5.00 -6.22 -9.03
CA ALA A 442 4.76 -5.46 -7.81
C ALA A 442 3.26 -5.21 -7.56
N ARG A 443 2.49 -4.88 -8.61
CA ARG A 443 1.03 -4.75 -8.56
C ARG A 443 0.34 -6.06 -8.18
N HIS A 444 0.80 -7.19 -8.72
CA HIS A 444 0.29 -8.51 -8.36
C HIS A 444 0.59 -8.84 -6.88
N ALA A 445 1.80 -8.56 -6.41
CA ALA A 445 2.21 -8.78 -5.03
C ALA A 445 1.46 -7.91 -3.99
N CYS A 446 0.94 -6.77 -4.41
CA CYS A 446 0.35 -5.74 -3.56
C CYS A 446 -1.08 -5.38 -4.01
N ARG A 447 -1.87 -6.38 -4.42
CA ARG A 447 -3.21 -6.15 -4.97
C ARG A 447 -4.14 -5.41 -4.01
N LEU A 448 -4.04 -5.70 -2.71
CA LEU A 448 -4.70 -4.95 -1.64
C LEU A 448 -3.66 -4.41 -0.66
N LEU A 449 -3.51 -3.09 -0.63
CA LEU A 449 -2.63 -2.37 0.29
C LEU A 449 -3.42 -1.85 1.48
N LEU A 450 -3.04 -2.25 2.68
CA LEU A 450 -3.59 -1.76 3.94
C LEU A 450 -2.53 -0.88 4.60
N VAL A 451 -2.65 0.45 4.48
CA VAL A 451 -1.57 1.39 4.80
C VAL A 451 -1.86 2.14 6.09
N ASP A 452 -0.95 2.02 7.06
CA ASP A 452 -0.99 2.77 8.32
C ASP A 452 -0.30 4.13 8.22
N GLU A 453 -0.67 5.04 9.12
CA GLU A 453 -0.19 6.42 9.21
C GLU A 453 -0.09 7.12 7.84
N PHE A 454 -1.18 7.06 7.07
CA PHE A 454 -1.22 7.60 5.70
C PHE A 454 -0.89 9.10 5.62
N GLN A 455 -1.13 9.86 6.70
CA GLN A 455 -0.82 11.28 6.77
C GLN A 455 0.69 11.59 6.78
N ASP A 456 1.53 10.58 7.10
CA ASP A 456 2.98 10.73 7.23
C ASP A 456 3.71 10.31 5.94
N LEU A 457 2.97 9.96 4.88
CA LEU A 457 3.56 9.69 3.57
C LEU A 457 4.16 10.97 2.97
N THR A 458 5.36 10.84 2.43
CA THR A 458 6.00 11.87 1.61
C THR A 458 5.51 11.74 0.15
N PRO A 459 5.77 12.72 -0.73
CA PRO A 459 5.47 12.61 -2.16
C PRO A 459 5.96 11.31 -2.81
N ALA A 460 7.19 10.88 -2.50
CA ALA A 460 7.74 9.64 -3.01
C ALA A 460 7.03 8.40 -2.46
N HIS A 461 6.68 8.39 -1.17
CA HIS A 461 5.90 7.31 -0.58
C HIS A 461 4.52 7.19 -1.23
N LEU A 462 3.82 8.31 -1.45
CA LEU A 462 2.55 8.31 -2.15
C LEU A 462 2.70 7.78 -3.59
N LEU A 463 3.71 8.25 -4.33
CA LEU A 463 4.00 7.76 -5.68
C LEU A 463 4.22 6.24 -5.70
N LEU A 464 5.02 5.72 -4.76
CA LEU A 464 5.25 4.29 -4.62
C LEU A 464 3.95 3.52 -4.37
N VAL A 465 3.12 3.97 -3.43
CA VAL A 465 1.81 3.35 -3.15
C VAL A 465 0.92 3.34 -4.41
N ARG A 466 0.87 4.44 -5.16
CA ARG A 466 0.09 4.54 -6.40
C ARG A 466 0.62 3.63 -7.51
N LEU A 467 1.93 3.51 -7.66
CA LEU A 467 2.54 2.58 -8.62
C LEU A 467 2.24 1.11 -8.28
N LEU A 468 2.26 0.78 -6.98
CA LEU A 468 1.93 -0.55 -6.45
C LEU A 468 0.45 -0.89 -6.59
N ALA A 469 -0.45 0.06 -6.35
CA ALA A 469 -1.88 -0.17 -6.56
C ALA A 469 -2.20 -0.29 -8.06
N GLY A 470 -1.79 0.70 -8.87
CA GLY A 470 -2.23 0.81 -10.26
C GLY A 470 -3.76 0.83 -10.40
N ALA A 471 -4.26 0.60 -11.62
CA ALA A 471 -5.69 0.68 -11.92
C ALA A 471 -6.53 -0.45 -11.31
N GLY A 472 -5.93 -1.61 -11.05
CA GLY A 472 -6.66 -2.76 -10.51
C GLY A 472 -6.46 -3.00 -9.01
N GLY A 473 -5.47 -2.36 -8.39
CA GLY A 473 -5.21 -2.50 -6.96
C GLY A 473 -6.19 -1.72 -6.11
N SER A 474 -6.16 -1.99 -4.81
CA SER A 474 -7.00 -1.31 -3.83
C SER A 474 -6.17 -0.80 -2.66
N VAL A 475 -6.52 0.38 -2.15
CA VAL A 475 -5.82 1.02 -1.02
C VAL A 475 -6.81 1.31 0.11
N PHE A 476 -6.57 0.68 1.25
CA PHE A 476 -7.24 0.96 2.51
C PHE A 476 -6.28 1.80 3.37
N GLY A 477 -6.42 3.12 3.32
CA GLY A 477 -5.54 4.06 4.00
C GLY A 477 -6.11 4.46 5.36
N VAL A 478 -5.35 4.22 6.43
CA VAL A 478 -5.70 4.61 7.80
C VAL A 478 -4.76 5.70 8.27
N GLY A 479 -5.30 6.76 8.86
CA GLY A 479 -4.48 7.86 9.34
C GLY A 479 -5.26 8.91 10.10
N ASP A 480 -4.57 9.95 10.54
CA ASP A 480 -5.15 11.12 11.19
C ASP A 480 -4.46 12.39 10.68
N ASP A 481 -5.16 13.21 9.90
CA ASP A 481 -4.64 14.47 9.36
C ASP A 481 -4.24 15.47 10.45
N ASP A 482 -4.78 15.35 11.67
CA ASP A 482 -4.38 16.19 12.80
C ASP A 482 -3.07 15.70 13.47
N GLN A 483 -2.49 14.57 13.04
CA GLN A 483 -1.24 13.99 13.56
C GLN A 483 -0.03 14.12 12.61
N THR A 484 -0.13 14.85 11.50
CA THR A 484 1.03 15.06 10.62
C THR A 484 2.08 15.95 11.30
N ILE A 485 3.15 15.34 11.80
CA ILE A 485 4.26 16.03 12.47
C ILE A 485 5.57 16.02 11.67
N TYR A 486 5.63 15.23 10.58
CA TYR A 486 6.82 15.07 9.73
C TYR A 486 6.82 15.97 8.50
N GLY A 487 6.12 17.11 8.53
CA GLY A 487 6.01 18.04 7.40
C GLY A 487 7.35 18.58 6.89
N TYR A 488 8.36 18.68 7.77
CA TYR A 488 9.72 19.07 7.41
C TYR A 488 10.43 18.05 6.49
N ASN A 489 10.03 16.77 6.53
CA ASN A 489 10.49 15.71 5.63
C ASN A 489 9.62 15.56 4.37
N GLY A 490 8.67 16.49 4.16
CA GLY A 490 7.75 16.49 3.04
C GLY A 490 6.46 15.69 3.25
N ALA A 491 6.16 15.21 4.45
CA ALA A 491 4.84 14.62 4.72
C ALA A 491 3.73 15.68 4.55
N ASP A 492 2.60 15.31 3.93
CA ASP A 492 1.48 16.23 3.69
C ASP A 492 0.15 15.60 4.16
N PRO A 493 -0.57 16.22 5.11
CA PRO A 493 -1.91 15.74 5.50
C PRO A 493 -2.91 15.73 4.32
N GLY A 494 -2.62 16.52 3.27
CA GLY A 494 -3.35 16.56 2.01
C GLY A 494 -3.52 15.19 1.35
N TRP A 495 -2.62 14.24 1.54
CA TRP A 495 -2.78 12.89 0.99
C TRP A 495 -3.97 12.15 1.58
N LEU A 496 -4.26 12.38 2.87
CA LEU A 496 -5.41 11.81 3.55
C LEU A 496 -6.66 12.68 3.37
N ILE A 497 -6.51 14.00 3.39
CA ILE A 497 -7.64 14.94 3.18
C ILE A 497 -8.24 14.75 1.78
N ASP A 498 -7.38 14.69 0.76
CA ASP A 498 -7.74 14.58 -0.65
C ASP A 498 -7.70 13.12 -1.15
N PHE A 499 -7.88 12.13 -0.27
CA PHE A 499 -7.70 10.70 -0.59
C PHE A 499 -8.45 10.23 -1.84
N GLU A 500 -9.70 10.66 -2.01
CA GLU A 500 -10.55 10.33 -3.17
C GLU A 500 -9.93 10.77 -4.51
N ARG A 501 -9.11 11.82 -4.51
CA ARG A 501 -8.37 12.25 -5.70
C ARG A 501 -7.29 11.23 -6.09
N TRP A 502 -6.68 10.59 -5.11
CA TRP A 502 -5.58 9.64 -5.31
C TRP A 502 -6.07 8.22 -5.58
N PHE A 503 -7.19 7.85 -4.96
CA PHE A 503 -7.83 6.55 -5.09
C PHE A 503 -9.36 6.75 -5.25
N PRO A 504 -9.83 6.99 -6.49
CA PRO A 504 -11.24 7.20 -6.76
C PRO A 504 -12.12 6.02 -6.35
N GLY A 505 -13.36 6.31 -5.94
CA GLY A 505 -14.32 5.31 -5.48
C GLY A 505 -14.05 4.81 -4.05
N ALA A 506 -13.27 5.55 -3.25
CA ALA A 506 -12.96 5.15 -1.88
C ALA A 506 -14.17 5.32 -0.95
N GLY A 507 -14.45 4.30 -0.14
CA GLY A 507 -15.34 4.49 1.01
C GLY A 507 -14.70 5.41 2.05
N ASP A 508 -15.50 6.20 2.78
CA ASP A 508 -15.02 7.07 3.86
C ASP A 508 -15.57 6.63 5.21
N HIS A 509 -14.67 6.35 6.17
CA HIS A 509 -15.01 5.82 7.49
C HIS A 509 -14.30 6.60 8.61
N PRO A 510 -14.95 7.61 9.20
CA PRO A 510 -14.43 8.26 10.39
C PRO A 510 -14.64 7.36 11.63
N LEU A 511 -13.58 7.19 12.43
CA LEU A 511 -13.67 6.61 13.76
C LEU A 511 -13.88 7.74 14.77
N GLU A 512 -14.83 7.58 15.69
CA GLU A 512 -15.25 8.65 16.60
C GLU A 512 -14.80 8.41 18.03
N VAL A 513 -14.63 7.16 18.45
CA VAL A 513 -14.41 6.81 19.85
C VAL A 513 -12.93 6.76 20.20
N ASN A 514 -12.51 7.52 21.21
CA ASN A 514 -11.18 7.46 21.82
C ASN A 514 -11.20 6.51 23.02
N TYR A 515 -10.38 5.45 22.94
CA TYR A 515 -10.26 4.42 23.98
C TYR A 515 -9.11 4.64 24.96
N ARG A 516 -8.29 5.68 24.73
CA ARG A 516 -7.02 5.91 25.43
C ARG A 516 -7.14 6.94 26.55
N CYS A 517 -7.89 8.00 26.32
CA CYS A 517 -7.87 9.22 27.13
C CYS A 517 -9.20 9.45 27.88
N PRO A 518 -9.16 10.08 29.07
CA PRO A 518 -10.37 10.45 29.79
C PRO A 518 -11.11 11.61 29.12
N PRO A 519 -12.40 11.83 29.44
CA PRO A 519 -13.25 12.83 28.79
C PRO A 519 -12.63 14.23 28.74
N GLY A 520 -12.11 14.72 29.87
CA GLY A 520 -11.55 16.07 29.92
C GLY A 520 -10.31 16.28 29.04
N VAL A 521 -9.50 15.24 28.81
CA VAL A 521 -8.34 15.31 27.90
C VAL A 521 -8.82 15.31 26.44
N VAL A 522 -9.83 14.48 26.11
CA VAL A 522 -10.43 14.45 24.77
C VAL A 522 -11.03 15.81 24.42
N ASP A 523 -11.76 16.43 25.35
CA ASP A 523 -12.41 17.73 25.14
C ASP A 523 -11.40 18.85 24.84
N ILE A 524 -10.28 18.90 25.57
CA ILE A 524 -9.23 19.91 25.33
C ILE A 524 -8.55 19.69 23.99
N ALA A 525 -8.21 18.42 23.69
CA ALA A 525 -7.57 18.08 22.42
C ALA A 525 -8.48 18.46 21.24
N ASP A 526 -9.77 18.10 21.28
CA ASP A 526 -10.73 18.47 20.25
C ASP A 526 -10.84 20.00 20.08
N ARG A 527 -10.92 20.77 21.18
CA ARG A 527 -10.94 22.24 21.13
C ARG A 527 -9.67 22.80 20.48
N LEU A 528 -8.50 22.28 20.82
CA LEU A 528 -7.23 22.71 20.24
C LEU A 528 -7.20 22.43 18.72
N LEU A 529 -7.57 21.22 18.31
CA LEU A 529 -7.52 20.78 16.91
C LEU A 529 -8.47 21.57 16.01
N ARG A 530 -9.58 22.10 16.53
CA ARG A 530 -10.50 22.97 15.78
C ARG A 530 -9.89 24.29 15.31
N HIS A 531 -8.71 24.67 15.80
CA HIS A 531 -7.97 25.84 15.29
C HIS A 531 -7.25 25.56 13.96
N ASN A 532 -7.06 24.29 13.57
CA ASN A 532 -6.46 23.93 12.29
C ASN A 532 -7.36 24.32 11.12
N ARG A 533 -6.80 24.94 10.08
CA ARG A 533 -7.55 25.45 8.91
C ARG A 533 -7.78 24.41 7.81
N ARG A 534 -6.81 23.52 7.59
CA ARG A 534 -6.88 22.44 6.59
C ARG A 534 -6.89 21.12 7.36
N ARG A 535 -8.10 20.58 7.58
CA ARG A 535 -8.35 19.33 8.31
C ARG A 535 -9.64 18.67 7.84
N VAL A 536 -9.78 17.38 8.10
CA VAL A 536 -11.07 16.70 8.02
C VAL A 536 -11.91 17.05 9.24
N ALA A 537 -13.12 17.53 9.02
CA ALA A 537 -14.08 17.74 10.09
C ALA A 537 -14.48 16.36 10.66
N LYS A 538 -14.15 16.13 11.94
CA LYS A 538 -14.40 14.88 12.63
C LYS A 538 -14.84 15.10 14.07
N THR A 539 -15.58 14.13 14.58
CA THR A 539 -16.07 14.09 15.95
C THR A 539 -15.18 13.14 16.75
N ILE A 540 -14.69 13.57 17.91
CA ILE A 540 -13.90 12.73 18.81
C ILE A 540 -14.62 12.68 20.15
N ARG A 541 -14.96 11.48 20.62
CA ARG A 541 -15.66 11.26 21.88
C ARG A 541 -14.87 10.29 22.75
N PRO A 542 -14.82 10.48 24.08
CA PRO A 542 -14.29 9.45 24.96
C PRO A 542 -15.16 8.20 24.91
N ARG A 543 -14.58 7.01 25.16
CA ARG A 543 -15.36 5.78 25.35
C ARG A 543 -16.37 5.92 26.49
N ASP A 544 -17.50 5.23 26.36
CA ASP A 544 -18.51 5.19 27.43
C ASP A 544 -17.89 4.65 28.73
N GLY A 545 -18.24 5.30 29.85
CA GLY A 545 -17.71 4.96 31.17
C GLY A 545 -16.23 5.34 31.38
N ALA A 546 -15.60 6.10 30.46
CA ALA A 546 -14.27 6.64 30.70
C ALA A 546 -14.28 7.57 31.92
N ILE A 547 -13.46 7.22 32.91
CA ILE A 547 -13.19 8.03 34.09
C ILE A 547 -11.75 8.53 34.04
N GLY A 548 -11.51 9.67 34.66
CA GLY A 548 -10.18 10.23 34.81
C GLY A 548 -10.24 11.75 34.83
N GLU A 549 -9.42 12.32 35.71
CA GLU A 549 -9.27 13.76 35.86
C GLU A 549 -8.00 14.23 35.15
N TRP A 550 -7.95 15.52 34.83
CA TRP A 550 -6.75 16.16 34.34
C TRP A 550 -6.56 17.46 35.11
N ARG A 551 -5.30 17.87 35.26
CA ARG A 551 -4.91 19.13 35.90
C ARG A 551 -3.81 19.80 35.11
N VAL A 552 -3.80 21.13 35.11
CA VAL A 552 -2.66 21.94 34.69
C VAL A 552 -1.98 22.43 35.95
N ALA A 553 -0.72 22.06 36.13
CA ALA A 553 0.10 22.53 37.25
C ALA A 553 0.90 23.75 36.79
N GLU A 554 0.90 24.80 37.61
CA GLU A 554 1.84 25.91 37.44
C GLU A 554 3.25 25.48 37.91
N PRO A 555 4.32 26.04 37.34
CA PRO A 555 5.68 25.83 37.85
C PRO A 555 5.75 26.20 39.34
N ASP A 556 6.40 25.39 40.16
CA ASP A 556 6.72 25.75 41.55
C ASP A 556 8.02 26.56 41.63
N ASP A 557 8.51 26.83 42.84
CA ASP A 557 9.77 27.56 43.05
C ASP A 557 11.00 26.86 42.41
N ASP A 558 10.92 25.54 42.17
CA ASP A 558 11.92 24.72 41.48
C ASP A 558 11.62 24.58 39.96
N GLY A 559 10.65 25.35 39.46
CA GLY A 559 10.23 25.38 38.07
C GLY A 559 9.38 24.17 37.64
N SER A 560 9.24 23.97 36.33
CA SER A 560 8.37 22.91 35.79
C SER A 560 8.83 21.50 36.16
N VAL A 561 10.13 21.32 36.43
CA VAL A 561 10.69 20.02 36.83
C VAL A 561 10.29 19.68 38.26
N GLY A 562 10.38 20.64 39.19
CA GLY A 562 9.94 20.47 40.59
C GLY A 562 8.48 20.07 40.67
N ALA A 563 7.61 20.84 39.99
CA ALA A 563 6.18 20.57 39.92
C ALA A 563 5.87 19.17 39.35
N THR A 564 6.62 18.72 38.33
CA THR A 564 6.47 17.37 37.75
C THR A 564 6.89 16.30 38.75
N VAL A 565 8.03 16.46 39.44
CA VAL A 565 8.51 15.51 40.43
C VAL A 565 7.54 15.40 41.60
N ALA A 566 7.02 16.53 42.10
CA ALA A 566 6.01 16.55 43.15
C ALA A 566 4.72 15.84 42.72
N ALA A 567 4.25 16.09 41.49
CA ALA A 567 3.07 15.44 40.94
C ALA A 567 3.22 13.91 40.85
N VAL A 568 4.38 13.42 40.37
CA VAL A 568 4.67 11.98 40.27
C VAL A 568 4.78 11.36 41.66
N ARG A 569 5.43 12.02 42.62
CA ARG A 569 5.54 11.53 44.01
C ARG A 569 4.17 11.42 44.67
N SER A 570 3.35 12.46 44.61
CA SER A 570 1.98 12.43 45.13
C SER A 570 1.19 11.26 44.53
N ALA A 571 1.25 11.06 43.21
CA ALA A 571 0.55 9.95 42.56
C ALA A 571 1.07 8.57 43.00
N LEU A 572 2.37 8.42 43.30
CA LEU A 572 2.92 7.17 43.84
C LEU A 572 2.52 6.95 45.31
N ASP A 573 2.37 8.03 46.08
CA ASP A 573 1.98 7.99 47.49
C ASP A 573 0.47 7.71 47.66
N ASP A 574 -0.36 8.20 46.73
CA ASP A 574 -1.83 8.04 46.73
C ASP A 574 -2.30 6.64 46.29
N GLY A 575 -1.39 5.80 45.76
CA GLY A 575 -1.66 4.44 45.26
C GLY A 575 -2.20 4.41 43.83
#